data_AF-A0A662IX98-F1
#
_entry.id   AF-A0A662IX98-F1
#
_cell.length_a   1.000
_cell.length_b   1.000
_cell.length_c   1.000
_cell.angle_alpha   90.00
_cell.angle_beta   90.00
_cell.angle_gamma   90.00
#
_symmetry.space_group_name_H-M   'P 1'
#
loop_
_entity.id
_entity.type
_entity.pdbx_description
1 polymer ?
#
loop_
_entity_poly.entity_id
_entity_poly.type
_entity_poly.pdbx_seq_one_letter_code
_entity_poly.pdbx_strand_id
1 'polypeptide(L)'
;MLDPRNMTLILVVAAAFLLGGIIYILVSATPRELQAFIIQHNMYQSINELIVVVVAYIFGALSLIYMYSTMRKKSMETIKTAGLALLLLFISLTMLSYLYYLKNAR
;
A
#
# COMPACT_ATOMS: atom_id res chain seq x y z
N MET A 1 -20.60 -19.54 1.07
CA MET A 1 -19.13 -19.45 0.93
C MET A 1 -18.80 -18.18 0.20
N LEU A 2 -17.87 -17.35 0.70
CA LEU A 2 -17.41 -16.15 -0.01
C LEU A 2 -16.67 -16.55 -1.30
N ASP A 3 -16.85 -15.78 -2.38
CA ASP A 3 -16.12 -15.96 -3.63
C ASP A 3 -14.60 -15.87 -3.36
N PRO A 4 -13.77 -16.83 -3.86
CA PRO A 4 -12.31 -16.79 -3.70
C PRO A 4 -11.65 -15.46 -4.09
N ARG A 5 -12.23 -14.72 -5.05
CA ARG A 5 -11.75 -13.38 -5.42
C ARG A 5 -11.96 -12.37 -4.30
N ASN A 6 -13.15 -12.36 -3.71
CA ASN A 6 -13.47 -11.46 -2.60
C ASN A 6 -12.63 -11.80 -1.37
N MET A 7 -12.39 -13.09 -1.12
CA MET A 7 -11.52 -13.53 -0.03
C MET A 7 -10.07 -13.08 -0.25
N THR A 8 -9.55 -13.16 -1.48
CA THR A 8 -8.22 -12.64 -1.83
C THR A 8 -8.12 -11.14 -1.56
N LEU A 9 -9.12 -10.36 -1.98
CA LEU A 9 -9.13 -8.91 -1.74
C LEU A 9 -9.15 -8.56 -0.25
N ILE A 10 -9.95 -9.26 0.54
CA ILE A 10 -10.01 -9.08 2.00
C ILE A 10 -8.64 -9.39 2.62
N LEU A 11 -8.00 -10.49 2.21
CA LEU A 11 -6.67 -10.87 2.71
C LEU A 11 -5.60 -9.85 2.33
N VAL A 12 -5.62 -9.30 1.11
CA VAL A 12 -4.70 -8.24 0.69
C VAL A 12 -4.87 -7.00 1.56
N VAL A 13 -6.10 -6.56 1.80
CA VAL A 13 -6.38 -5.40 2.65
C VAL A 13 -5.94 -5.66 4.08
N ALA A 14 -6.28 -6.81 4.66
CA ALA A 14 -5.89 -7.17 6.01
C ALA A 14 -4.35 -7.23 6.16
N ALA A 15 -3.66 -7.86 5.20
CA ALA A 15 -2.20 -7.91 5.17
C ALA A 15 -1.58 -6.51 5.05
N ALA A 16 -2.14 -5.63 4.22
CA ALA A 16 -1.67 -4.26 4.07
C ALA A 16 -1.74 -3.48 5.39
N PHE A 17 -2.83 -3.62 6.16
CA PHE A 17 -2.96 -2.99 7.48
C PHE A 17 -1.98 -3.56 8.51
N LEU A 18 -1.82 -4.88 8.56
CA LEU A 18 -0.91 -5.54 9.48
C LEU A 18 0.56 -5.17 9.19
N LEU A 19 0.98 -5.28 7.93
CA LEU A 19 2.32 -4.90 7.49
C LEU A 19 2.56 -3.39 7.58
N GLY A 20 1.51 -2.59 7.38
CA GLY A 20 1.56 -1.14 7.51
C GLY A 20 1.72 -0.65 8.94
N GLY A 21 1.70 -1.52 9.95
CA GLY A 21 1.97 -1.15 11.34
C GLY A 21 0.74 -0.66 12.11
N ILE A 22 -0.48 -1.05 11.74
CA ILE A 22 -1.69 -0.61 12.47
C ILE A 22 -1.67 -0.96 13.96
N ILE A 23 -0.97 -2.04 14.34
CA ILE A 23 -0.82 -2.45 15.74
C ILE A 23 -0.13 -1.36 16.56
N TYR A 24 0.87 -0.70 15.99
CA TYR A 24 1.59 0.39 16.64
C TYR A 24 0.65 1.57 16.94
N ILE A 25 -0.20 1.94 15.99
CA ILE A 25 -1.20 3.00 16.14
C ILE A 25 -2.20 2.66 17.25
N LEU A 26 -2.60 1.40 17.37
CA LEU A 26 -3.61 0.97 18.34
C LEU A 26 -3.07 0.80 19.76
N VAL A 27 -1.78 0.46 19.92
CA VAL A 27 -1.22 0.04 21.21
C VAL A 27 -0.31 1.09 21.83
N SER A 28 0.42 1.87 21.02
CA SER A 28 1.54 2.68 21.52
C SER A 28 1.56 4.14 21.08
N ALA A 29 0.78 4.54 20.08
CA ALA A 29 0.80 5.91 19.58
C ALA A 29 0.08 6.88 20.54
N THR A 30 0.74 8.00 20.86
CA THR A 30 0.13 9.08 21.65
C THR A 30 -0.81 9.93 20.79
N PRO A 31 -1.79 10.65 21.38
CA PRO A 31 -2.71 11.51 20.63
C PRO A 31 -2.02 12.55 19.74
N ARG A 32 -0.86 13.06 20.18
CA ARG A 32 -0.05 14.02 19.42
C ARG A 32 0.57 13.40 18.18
N GLU A 33 1.07 12.17 18.28
CA GLU A 33 1.66 11.42 17.17
C GLU A 33 0.60 11.03 16.13
N LEU A 34 -0.60 10.67 16.58
CA LEU A 34 -1.71 10.34 15.69
C LEU A 34 -2.13 11.52 14.80
N GLN A 35 -2.06 12.75 15.32
CA GLN A 35 -2.44 13.98 14.61
C GLN A 35 -1.30 14.56 13.76
N ALA A 36 -0.06 14.09 13.94
CA ALA A 36 1.06 14.57 13.15
C ALA A 36 0.88 14.23 11.67
N PHE A 37 1.33 15.11 10.78
CA PHE A 37 1.32 14.81 9.35
C PHE A 37 2.30 13.67 9.05
N ILE A 38 3.57 13.83 9.47
CA ILE A 38 4.63 12.82 9.35
C ILE A 38 5.49 12.89 10.61
N ILE A 39 5.95 11.74 11.10
CA ILE A 39 6.86 11.67 12.23
C ILE A 39 8.26 11.28 11.74
N GLN A 40 9.21 12.20 11.86
CA GLN A 40 10.61 12.00 11.44
C GLN A 40 11.34 10.93 12.25
N HIS A 41 10.82 10.53 13.42
CA HIS A 41 11.44 9.49 14.22
C HIS A 41 11.02 8.10 13.73
N ASN A 42 12.00 7.25 13.41
CA ASN A 42 11.76 5.97 12.74
C ASN A 42 10.88 4.97 13.53
N MET A 43 10.80 5.13 14.86
CA MET A 43 10.01 4.25 15.73
C MET A 43 8.55 4.68 15.90
N TYR A 44 8.17 5.85 15.36
CA TYR A 44 6.83 6.40 15.48
C TYR A 44 6.18 6.54 14.10
N GLN A 45 4.86 6.48 14.07
CA GLN A 45 4.06 6.52 12.85
C GLN A 45 2.73 7.22 13.10
N SER A 46 2.40 8.21 12.28
CA SER A 46 1.10 8.88 12.30
C SER A 46 0.03 8.11 11.52
N ILE A 47 -1.24 8.50 11.70
CA ILE A 47 -2.35 7.93 10.92
C ILE A 47 -2.17 8.18 9.42
N ASN A 48 -1.66 9.36 9.04
CA ASN A 48 -1.43 9.70 7.64
C ASN A 48 -0.35 8.79 7.03
N GLU A 49 0.73 8.52 7.78
CA GLU A 49 1.77 7.60 7.34
C GLU A 49 1.24 6.17 7.18
N LEU A 50 0.40 5.69 8.11
CA LEU A 50 -0.30 4.42 7.97
C LEU A 50 -1.17 4.36 6.71
N ILE A 51 -1.98 5.39 6.46
CA ILE A 51 -2.84 5.44 5.27
C ILE A 51 -2.00 5.36 3.99
N VAL A 52 -0.93 6.15 3.91
CA VAL A 52 -0.01 6.17 2.75
C VAL A 52 0.60 4.79 2.53
N VAL A 53 1.11 4.14 3.58
CA VAL A 53 1.71 2.80 3.50
C VAL A 53 0.69 1.76 3.08
N VAL A 54 -0.50 1.74 3.69
CA VAL A 54 -1.56 0.77 3.38
C VAL A 54 -2.02 0.91 1.94
N VAL A 55 -2.29 2.14 1.48
CA VAL A 55 -2.69 2.39 0.08
C VAL A 55 -1.59 1.97 -0.88
N ALA A 56 -0.33 2.30 -0.59
CA ALA A 56 0.79 1.89 -1.42
C ALA A 56 0.93 0.36 -1.49
N TYR A 57 0.78 -0.35 -0.38
CA TYR A 57 0.82 -1.82 -0.35
C TYR A 57 -0.33 -2.45 -1.13
N ILE A 58 -1.55 -1.93 -1.02
CA ILE A 58 -2.69 -2.41 -1.81
C ILE A 58 -2.41 -2.19 -3.31
N PHE A 59 -1.94 -1.00 -3.69
CA PHE A 59 -1.64 -0.69 -5.09
C PHE A 59 -0.51 -1.55 -5.65
N GLY A 60 0.55 -1.79 -4.85
CA GLY A 60 1.64 -2.69 -5.21
C GLY A 60 1.16 -4.14 -5.37
N ALA A 61 0.33 -4.65 -4.45
CA ALA A 61 -0.23 -5.99 -4.55
C ALA A 61 -1.14 -6.15 -5.78
N LEU A 62 -2.05 -5.21 -6.01
CA LEU A 62 -2.95 -5.23 -7.16
C LEU A 62 -2.19 -5.11 -8.48
N SER A 63 -1.16 -4.26 -8.54
CA SER A 63 -0.24 -4.16 -9.66
C SER A 63 0.34 -5.53 -10.04
N LEU A 64 0.92 -6.24 -9.07
CA LEU A 64 1.53 -7.55 -9.31
C LEU A 64 0.50 -8.59 -9.76
N ILE A 65 -0.69 -8.59 -9.15
CA ILE A 65 -1.80 -9.48 -9.53
C ILE A 65 -2.23 -9.22 -10.97
N TYR A 66 -2.42 -7.95 -11.35
CA TYR A 66 -2.81 -7.58 -12.71
C TYR A 66 -1.72 -7.91 -13.72
N MET A 67 -0.45 -7.66 -13.38
CA MET A 67 0.68 -7.97 -14.25
C MET A 67 0.84 -9.48 -14.47
N TYR A 68 0.65 -10.29 -13.43
CA TYR A 68 0.63 -11.75 -13.56
C TYR A 68 -0.54 -12.23 -14.45
N SER A 69 -1.74 -11.66 -14.26
CA SER A 69 -2.92 -12.01 -15.05
C SER A 69 -2.74 -11.66 -16.53
N THR A 70 -2.08 -10.54 -16.86
CA THR A 70 -1.81 -10.14 -18.24
C THR A 70 -0.77 -10.99 -18.93
N MET A 71 0.29 -11.42 -18.23
CA MET A 71 1.26 -12.36 -18.81
C MET A 71 0.63 -13.69 -19.25
N ARG A 72 -0.51 -14.07 -18.64
CA ARG A 72 -1.21 -15.32 -18.92
C ARG A 72 -2.20 -15.26 -20.09
N LYS A 73 -2.63 -14.06 -20.51
CA LYS A 73 -3.64 -13.89 -21.58
C LYS A 73 -3.04 -12.99 -22.67
N LYS A 74 -3.01 -13.46 -23.92
CA LYS A 74 -2.53 -12.66 -25.07
C LYS A 74 -3.73 -12.05 -25.82
N SER A 75 -4.24 -10.92 -25.37
CA SER A 75 -5.33 -10.17 -26.04
C SER A 75 -5.02 -8.66 -26.12
N MET A 76 -5.72 -7.90 -26.95
CA MET A 76 -5.50 -6.44 -27.05
C MET A 76 -5.85 -5.69 -25.75
N GLU A 77 -6.77 -6.23 -24.94
CA GLU A 77 -7.06 -5.71 -23.58
C GLU A 77 -5.89 -5.90 -22.60
N THR A 78 -4.95 -6.80 -22.92
CA THR A 78 -3.77 -7.12 -22.11
C THR A 78 -2.83 -5.94 -22.01
N ILE A 79 -2.70 -5.14 -23.08
CA ILE A 79 -1.82 -3.96 -23.09
C ILE A 79 -2.37 -2.89 -22.15
N LYS A 80 -3.68 -2.62 -22.18
CA LYS A 80 -4.33 -1.63 -21.30
C LYS A 80 -4.21 -2.03 -19.83
N THR A 81 -4.46 -3.30 -19.53
CA THR A 81 -4.36 -3.83 -18.17
C THR A 81 -2.92 -3.89 -17.66
N ALA A 82 -1.94 -4.16 -18.53
CA ALA A 82 -0.51 -4.07 -18.19
C ALA A 82 -0.08 -2.62 -17.91
N GLY A 83 -0.55 -1.66 -18.73
CA GLY A 83 -0.31 -0.23 -18.49
C GLY A 83 -0.87 0.24 -17.14
N LEU A 84 -2.08 -0.19 -16.78
CA LEU A 84 -2.66 0.09 -15.47
C LEU A 84 -1.84 -0.55 -14.33
N ALA A 85 -1.38 -1.79 -14.50
CA ALA A 85 -0.56 -2.48 -13.50
C ALA A 85 0.77 -1.76 -13.25
N LEU A 86 1.42 -1.27 -14.32
CA LEU A 86 2.64 -0.47 -14.22
C LEU A 86 2.38 0.89 -13.57
N LEU A 87 1.26 1.55 -13.91
CA LEU A 87 0.89 2.83 -13.29
C LEU A 87 0.65 2.67 -11.78
N LEU A 88 -0.07 1.62 -11.37
CA LEU A 88 -0.29 1.31 -9.96
C LEU A 88 1.02 1.01 -9.23
N LEU A 89 1.95 0.29 -9.87
CA LEU A 89 3.28 0.03 -9.31
C LEU A 89 4.05 1.34 -9.13
N PHE A 90 4.04 2.19 -10.14
CA PHE A 90 4.74 3.47 -10.13
C PHE A 90 4.20 4.39 -9.03
N ILE A 91 2.87 4.48 -8.88
CA ILE A 91 2.24 5.26 -7.81
C ILE A 91 2.65 4.70 -6.44
N SER A 92 2.56 3.38 -6.25
CA SER A 92 2.96 2.71 -5.00
C SER A 92 4.41 3.02 -4.62
N LEU A 93 5.35 2.83 -5.56
CA LEU A 93 6.77 3.12 -5.34
C LEU A 93 7.03 4.60 -5.08
N THR A 94 6.34 5.50 -5.78
CA THR A 94 6.48 6.94 -5.60
C THR A 94 5.99 7.37 -4.23
N MET A 95 4.84 6.87 -3.78
CA MET A 95 4.31 7.14 -2.44
C MET A 95 5.28 6.68 -1.35
N LEU A 96 5.80 5.46 -1.44
CA LEU A 96 6.75 4.92 -0.46
C LEU A 96 8.09 5.68 -0.48
N SER A 97 8.61 6.00 -1.67
CA SER A 97 9.84 6.77 -1.82
C SER A 97 9.70 8.19 -1.26
N TYR A 98 8.54 8.82 -1.50
CA TYR A 98 8.26 10.16 -0.98
C TYR A 98 8.08 10.15 0.54
N LEU A 99 7.38 9.16 1.10
CA LEU A 99 7.28 8.99 2.54
C LEU A 99 8.66 8.77 3.18
N TYR A 100 9.49 7.92 2.58
CA TYR A 100 10.87 7.69 3.02
C TYR A 100 11.70 8.98 2.96
N TYR A 101 11.56 9.77 1.89
CA TYR A 101 12.21 11.07 1.79
C TYR A 101 11.77 12.01 2.92
N LEU A 102 10.47 12.10 3.20
CA LEU A 102 9.94 12.98 4.26
C LEU A 102 10.37 12.55 5.66
N LYS A 103 10.51 11.24 5.92
CA LYS A 103 11.07 10.74 7.19
C LYS A 103 12.54 11.13 7.38
N ASN A 104 13.30 11.26 6.30
CA ASN A 104 14.74 11.53 6.32
C ASN A 104 15.12 12.98 5.97
N ALA A 105 14.16 13.81 5.56
CA ALA A 105 14.36 15.23 5.33
C ALA A 105 14.60 15.90 6.68
N ARG A 106 15.87 16.26 6.94
CA ARG A 106 16.31 17.00 8.12
C ARG A 106 15.72 18.40 8.14
#